data_AF-A0A7W4K150-F1
#
_entry.id   AF-A0A7W4K150-F1
#
_cell.length_a   1.000
_cell.length_b   1.000
_cell.length_c   1.000
_cell.angle_alpha   90.00
_cell.angle_beta   90.00
_cell.angle_gamma   90.00
#
_symmetry.space_group_name_H-M   'P 1'
#
loop_
_entity.id
_entity.type
_entity.pdbx_description
1 polymer ?
#
loop_
_entity_poly.entity_id
_entity_poly.type
_entity_poly.pdbx_seq_one_letter_code
_entity_poly.pdbx_strand_id
1 'polypeptide(L)'
;MAITTRATHACCGGTLGFYSHPSESLGLEARFAVFVPDGASAAAPVPVIHLLAGLTCTEETFLIKANAVRFAAEYRVALVATDTSPRGADIAGEDDSYDFGSGAGFYLDATQAPWAAHDATLLLQAGHTHPTTILVDQGEADQFLDAQLQPWHLEQAARAAGQELILRRHPGYDHSYWFIQSFIQDHLTHHAAILRR
;
A
#
# COMPACT_ATOMS: atom_id res chain seq x y z
N MET A 1 21.81 -6.77 9.70
CA MET A 1 21.56 -6.99 8.26
C MET A 1 22.29 -5.93 7.45
N ALA A 2 22.94 -6.33 6.36
CA ALA A 2 23.51 -5.37 5.39
C ALA A 2 22.40 -4.93 4.43
N ILE A 3 22.24 -3.62 4.27
CA ILE A 3 21.35 -3.01 3.27
C ILE A 3 22.23 -2.51 2.13
N THR A 4 21.88 -2.86 0.90
CA THR A 4 22.55 -2.39 -0.31
C THR A 4 21.73 -1.29 -0.97
N THR A 5 22.34 -0.14 -1.20
CA THR A 5 21.73 0.93 -2.01
C THR A 5 21.84 0.57 -3.49
N ARG A 6 20.71 0.51 -4.19
CA ARG A 6 20.62 0.25 -5.64
C ARG A 6 20.59 1.54 -6.44
N ALA A 7 19.84 2.54 -5.97
CA ALA A 7 19.75 3.86 -6.60
C ALA A 7 19.30 4.92 -5.59
N THR A 8 19.60 6.19 -5.89
CA THR A 8 19.15 7.35 -5.13
C THR A 8 18.89 8.52 -6.06
N HIS A 9 17.79 9.25 -5.81
CA HIS A 9 17.37 10.39 -6.60
C HIS A 9 16.94 11.53 -5.67
N ALA A 10 17.39 12.75 -5.95
CA ALA A 10 16.79 13.93 -5.36
C ALA A 10 15.39 14.13 -5.94
N CYS A 11 14.37 14.28 -5.09
CA CYS A 11 12.98 14.45 -5.53
C CYS A 11 12.22 15.31 -4.54
N CYS A 12 11.53 16.36 -5.02
CA CYS A 12 10.69 17.25 -4.19
C CYS A 12 11.39 17.77 -2.92
N GLY A 13 12.69 18.10 -3.01
CA GLY A 13 13.51 18.55 -1.88
C GLY A 13 14.03 17.44 -0.96
N GLY A 14 13.46 16.24 -1.01
CA GLY A 14 13.94 15.07 -0.27
C GLY A 14 14.80 14.13 -1.11
N THR A 15 15.05 12.93 -0.56
CA THR A 15 15.76 11.84 -1.22
C THR A 15 14.85 10.63 -1.38
N LEU A 16 14.73 10.14 -2.61
CA LEU A 16 14.13 8.84 -2.90
C LEU A 16 15.24 7.82 -3.14
N GLY A 17 15.31 6.80 -2.28
CA GLY A 17 16.28 5.71 -2.37
C GLY A 17 15.63 4.37 -2.66
N PHE A 18 16.33 3.52 -3.40
CA PHE A 18 15.96 2.14 -3.72
C PHE A 18 17.01 1.21 -3.14
N TYR A 19 16.56 0.18 -2.43
CA TYR A 19 17.41 -0.66 -1.60
C TYR A 19 17.09 -2.13 -1.81
N SER A 20 18.06 -2.97 -1.45
CA SER A 20 17.85 -4.40 -1.25
C SER A 20 18.51 -4.89 0.03
N HIS A 21 18.00 -5.99 0.57
CA HIS A 21 18.61 -6.67 1.70
C HIS A 21 18.30 -8.18 1.66
N PRO A 22 19.15 -9.04 2.24
CA PRO A 22 18.76 -10.43 2.49
C PRO A 22 17.63 -10.44 3.54
N SER A 23 16.47 -11.00 3.19
CA SER A 23 15.32 -11.10 4.08
C SER A 23 15.29 -12.47 4.76
N GLU A 24 15.38 -12.47 6.09
CA GLU A 24 15.27 -13.70 6.89
C GLU A 24 13.88 -14.34 6.74
N SER A 25 12.82 -13.52 6.67
CA SER A 25 11.44 -14.00 6.54
C SER A 25 11.15 -14.60 5.16
N LEU A 26 11.76 -14.07 4.10
CA LEU A 26 11.56 -14.59 2.73
C LEU A 26 12.58 -15.67 2.36
N GLY A 27 13.71 -15.76 3.06
CA GLY A 27 14.85 -16.58 2.65
C GLY A 27 15.52 -16.11 1.35
N LEU A 28 15.16 -14.91 0.86
CA LEU A 28 15.54 -14.35 -0.45
C LEU A 28 15.94 -12.88 -0.32
N GLU A 29 16.49 -12.30 -1.39
CA GLU A 29 16.68 -10.85 -1.46
C GLU A 29 15.31 -10.17 -1.51
N ALA A 30 15.09 -9.19 -0.62
CA ALA A 30 13.92 -8.33 -0.66
C ALA A 30 14.31 -6.92 -1.12
N ARG A 31 13.38 -6.27 -1.82
CA ARG A 31 13.53 -4.91 -2.34
C ARG A 31 12.51 -3.98 -1.72
N PHE A 32 12.95 -2.75 -1.47
CA PHE A 32 12.11 -1.69 -0.96
C PHE A 32 12.65 -0.33 -1.37
N ALA A 33 11.77 0.66 -1.38
CA ALA A 33 12.08 2.03 -1.69
C ALA A 33 11.66 2.93 -0.52
N VAL A 34 12.45 3.98 -0.27
CA VAL A 34 12.18 4.94 0.80
C VAL A 34 12.30 6.35 0.26
N PHE A 35 11.23 7.13 0.41
CA PHE A 35 11.31 8.58 0.31
C PHE A 35 11.53 9.18 1.70
N VAL A 36 12.58 9.98 1.83
CA VAL A 36 12.93 10.73 3.04
C VAL A 36 12.79 12.23 2.75
N PRO A 37 11.89 12.95 3.42
CA PRO A 37 11.71 14.40 3.21
C PRO A 37 12.90 15.18 3.77
N ASP A 38 13.06 16.42 3.28
CA ASP A 38 14.17 17.28 3.71
C ASP A 38 14.18 17.55 5.22
N GLY A 39 15.39 17.60 5.79
CA GLY A 39 15.61 17.80 7.22
C GLY A 39 15.15 16.66 8.14
N ALA A 40 14.72 15.52 7.62
CA ALA A 40 14.51 14.32 8.42
C ALA A 40 15.87 13.76 8.88
N SER A 41 16.00 13.45 10.16
CA SER A 41 17.22 12.88 10.73
C SER A 41 16.90 12.11 12.02
N ALA A 42 17.90 11.42 12.59
CA ALA A 42 17.73 10.80 13.91
C ALA A 42 17.36 11.80 15.02
N ALA A 43 17.80 13.06 14.92
CA ALA A 43 17.47 14.13 15.86
C ALA A 43 16.12 14.82 15.56
N ALA A 44 15.60 14.64 14.35
CA ALA A 44 14.32 15.20 13.89
C ALA A 44 13.59 14.14 13.06
N PRO A 45 13.09 13.06 13.71
CA PRO A 45 12.41 11.98 13.00
C PRO A 45 11.10 12.49 12.40
N VAL A 46 10.69 11.82 11.32
CA VAL A 46 9.41 12.06 10.65
C VAL A 46 8.56 10.79 10.71
N PRO A 47 7.23 10.90 10.74
CA PRO A 47 6.37 9.72 10.66
C PRO A 47 6.53 9.03 9.30
N VAL A 48 6.16 7.75 9.26
CA VAL A 48 6.29 6.89 8.07
C VAL A 48 4.91 6.41 7.63
N ILE A 49 4.65 6.45 6.33
CA ILE A 49 3.53 5.75 5.69
C ILE A 49 4.08 4.59 4.87
N HIS A 50 3.58 3.39 5.16
CA HIS A 50 3.88 2.19 4.38
C HIS A 50 2.91 2.09 3.20
N LEU A 51 3.46 1.81 2.03
CA LEU A 51 2.75 1.74 0.76
C LEU A 51 2.79 0.30 0.26
N LEU A 52 1.63 -0.34 0.18
CA LEU A 52 1.47 -1.70 -0.33
C LEU A 52 0.82 -1.59 -1.71
N ALA A 53 1.56 -1.93 -2.75
CA ALA A 53 1.07 -1.89 -4.13
C ALA A 53 0.32 -3.19 -4.49
N GLY A 54 -0.50 -3.12 -5.54
CA GLY A 54 -1.31 -4.25 -6.02
C GLY A 54 -0.54 -5.24 -6.90
N LEU A 55 -1.30 -6.18 -7.48
CA LEU A 55 -0.80 -7.19 -8.41
C LEU A 55 0.12 -6.59 -9.48
N THR A 56 1.17 -7.35 -9.83
CA THR A 56 2.22 -7.04 -10.83
C THR A 56 3.12 -5.85 -10.50
N CYS A 57 2.85 -5.11 -9.42
CA CYS A 57 3.66 -3.97 -9.03
C CYS A 57 5.00 -4.41 -8.41
N THR A 58 5.84 -3.41 -8.18
CA THR A 58 7.12 -3.49 -7.46
C THR A 58 7.20 -2.34 -6.45
N GLU A 59 8.31 -2.27 -5.69
CA GLU A 59 8.61 -1.16 -4.79
C GLU A 59 8.68 0.22 -5.48
N GLU A 60 8.84 0.22 -6.81
CA GLU A 60 8.99 1.44 -7.60
C GLU A 60 7.64 2.02 -8.06
N THR A 61 6.66 1.15 -8.30
CA THR A 61 5.49 1.48 -9.12
C THR A 61 4.67 2.63 -8.53
N PHE A 62 4.40 2.56 -7.22
CA PHE A 62 3.62 3.59 -6.54
C PHE A 62 4.35 4.93 -6.51
N LEU A 63 5.63 4.92 -6.19
CA LEU A 63 6.44 6.13 -6.01
C LEU A 63 6.65 6.87 -7.34
N ILE A 64 6.67 6.14 -8.45
CA ILE A 64 6.75 6.70 -9.80
C ILE A 64 5.39 7.24 -10.27
N LYS A 65 4.31 6.47 -10.11
CA LYS A 65 3.04 6.74 -10.80
C LYS A 65 2.03 7.53 -9.96
N ALA A 66 2.06 7.44 -8.63
CA ALA A 66 1.02 8.01 -7.78
C ALA A 66 1.13 9.53 -7.57
N ASN A 67 2.27 10.17 -7.90
CA ASN A 67 2.54 11.57 -7.55
C ASN A 67 2.51 11.86 -6.02
N ALA A 68 2.68 10.82 -5.20
CA ALA A 68 2.60 10.91 -3.73
C ALA A 68 3.79 11.68 -3.11
N VAL A 69 4.98 11.56 -3.72
CA VAL A 69 6.24 12.09 -3.16
C VAL A 69 6.17 13.60 -2.93
N ARG A 70 5.53 14.35 -3.83
CA ARG A 70 5.36 15.81 -3.70
C ARG A 70 4.64 16.17 -2.40
N PHE A 71 3.54 15.50 -2.12
CA PHE A 71 2.72 15.77 -0.95
C PHE A 71 3.34 15.21 0.33
N ALA A 72 4.03 14.06 0.26
CA ALA A 72 4.79 13.54 1.38
C ALA A 72 5.89 14.51 1.83
N ALA A 73 6.55 15.18 0.87
CA ALA A 73 7.50 16.26 1.16
C ALA A 73 6.82 17.44 1.88
N GLU A 74 5.68 17.91 1.35
CA GLU A 74 4.89 19.01 1.94
C GLU A 74 4.43 18.69 3.37
N TYR A 75 3.96 17.46 3.60
CA TYR A 75 3.50 17.03 4.91
C TYR A 75 4.63 16.59 5.85
N ARG A 76 5.89 16.55 5.38
CA ARG A 76 7.06 16.03 6.11
C ARG A 76 6.82 14.60 6.63
N VAL A 77 6.41 13.71 5.74
CA VAL A 77 6.20 12.28 6.01
C VAL A 77 7.15 11.47 5.13
N ALA A 78 7.76 10.44 5.69
CA ALA A 78 8.54 9.48 4.91
C ALA A 78 7.61 8.42 4.31
N LEU A 79 7.94 7.94 3.11
CA LEU A 79 7.20 6.86 2.45
C LEU A 79 8.10 5.63 2.37
N VAL A 80 7.55 4.46 2.70
CA VAL A 80 8.23 3.16 2.52
C VAL A 80 7.36 2.29 1.63
N ALA A 81 7.84 1.96 0.44
CA ALA A 81 7.19 1.03 -0.47
C ALA A 81 8.00 -0.27 -0.53
N THR A 82 7.35 -1.42 -0.34
CA THR A 82 7.99 -2.72 -0.52
C THR A 82 7.62 -3.31 -1.88
N ASP A 83 8.39 -4.29 -2.34
CA ASP A 83 7.93 -5.18 -3.40
C ASP A 83 6.67 -5.96 -2.91
N THR A 84 5.90 -6.52 -3.84
CA THR A 84 4.61 -7.16 -3.55
C THR A 84 4.73 -8.64 -3.27
N SER A 85 5.83 -9.26 -3.68
CA SER A 85 6.12 -10.68 -3.46
C SER A 85 7.64 -10.91 -3.33
N PRO A 86 8.07 -12.09 -2.87
CA PRO A 86 9.43 -12.57 -3.13
C PRO A 86 9.72 -12.61 -4.64
N ARG A 87 10.99 -12.50 -5.01
CA ARG A 87 11.47 -12.56 -6.39
C ARG A 87 12.60 -13.58 -6.52
N GLY A 88 12.63 -14.31 -7.63
CA GLY A 88 13.69 -15.27 -7.93
C GLY A 88 13.72 -16.43 -6.95
N ALA A 89 12.56 -16.99 -6.64
CA ALA A 89 12.47 -18.17 -5.78
C ALA A 89 12.82 -19.46 -6.54
N ASP A 90 12.95 -19.40 -7.88
CA ASP A 90 13.21 -20.53 -8.78
C ASP A 90 12.12 -21.61 -8.64
N ILE A 91 10.88 -21.15 -8.47
CA ILE A 91 9.70 -22.00 -8.35
C ILE A 91 9.10 -22.20 -9.74
N ALA A 92 8.88 -23.46 -10.11
CA ALA A 92 8.26 -23.79 -11.39
C ALA A 92 6.91 -23.08 -11.56
N GLY A 93 6.79 -22.31 -12.63
CA GLY A 93 5.58 -21.56 -12.98
C GLY A 93 5.33 -20.30 -12.16
N GLU A 94 6.31 -19.81 -11.38
CA GLU A 94 6.15 -18.59 -10.59
C GLU A 94 5.91 -17.32 -11.42
N ASP A 95 6.27 -17.36 -12.71
CA ASP A 95 6.08 -16.25 -13.65
C ASP A 95 5.00 -16.55 -14.71
N ASP A 96 4.31 -17.71 -14.62
CA ASP A 96 3.36 -18.16 -15.66
C ASP A 96 2.03 -17.41 -15.60
N SER A 97 1.64 -16.88 -14.44
CA SER A 97 0.39 -16.14 -14.24
C SER A 97 0.61 -14.90 -13.37
N TYR A 98 -0.12 -13.83 -13.66
CA TYR A 98 0.01 -12.54 -12.95
C TYR A 98 -0.54 -12.56 -11.51
N ASP A 99 -1.38 -13.55 -11.20
CA ASP A 99 -2.04 -13.77 -9.91
C ASP A 99 -1.39 -14.89 -9.08
N PHE A 100 -0.25 -15.42 -9.55
CA PHE A 100 0.50 -16.47 -8.87
C PHE A 100 2.00 -16.15 -8.85
N GLY A 101 2.69 -16.51 -7.76
CA GLY A 101 4.15 -16.35 -7.67
C GLY A 101 4.63 -14.90 -7.71
N SER A 102 5.46 -14.58 -8.69
CA SER A 102 6.15 -13.29 -8.84
C SER A 102 5.19 -12.16 -9.17
N GLY A 103 5.08 -11.20 -8.25
CA GLY A 103 4.22 -10.02 -8.42
C GLY A 103 2.78 -10.30 -8.05
N ALA A 104 2.46 -11.50 -7.54
CA ALA A 104 1.18 -11.76 -6.92
C ALA A 104 1.01 -10.82 -5.71
N GLY A 105 -0.12 -10.13 -5.65
CA GLY A 105 -0.58 -9.37 -4.50
C GLY A 105 -1.34 -10.29 -3.53
N PHE A 106 -1.67 -9.78 -2.34
CA PHE A 106 -2.30 -10.56 -1.28
C PHE A 106 -3.66 -11.15 -1.70
N TYR A 107 -4.03 -12.28 -1.09
CA TYR A 107 -5.32 -12.95 -1.24
C TYR A 107 -6.44 -12.11 -0.59
N LEU A 108 -7.20 -11.36 -1.39
CA LEU A 108 -8.22 -10.41 -0.90
C LEU A 108 -9.58 -11.06 -0.60
N ASP A 109 -9.81 -12.32 -0.97
CA ASP A 109 -11.12 -13.00 -0.92
C ASP A 109 -11.09 -14.32 -0.13
N ALA A 110 -10.06 -14.53 0.70
CA ALA A 110 -9.83 -15.81 1.36
C ALA A 110 -10.76 -16.03 2.56
N THR A 111 -11.98 -16.51 2.30
CA THR A 111 -13.02 -16.68 3.34
C THR A 111 -12.94 -17.98 4.17
N GLN A 112 -12.14 -18.95 3.74
CA GLN A 112 -12.06 -20.27 4.37
C GLN A 112 -10.93 -20.33 5.39
N ALA A 113 -11.10 -21.11 6.46
CA ALA A 113 -10.01 -21.38 7.40
C ALA A 113 -8.87 -22.17 6.70
N PRO A 114 -7.59 -21.90 7.01
CA PRO A 114 -7.10 -20.93 8.00
C PRO A 114 -6.98 -19.49 7.46
N TRP A 115 -7.26 -19.25 6.18
CA TRP A 115 -6.98 -17.98 5.49
C TRP A 115 -7.95 -16.85 5.81
N ALA A 116 -9.12 -17.16 6.36
CA ALA A 116 -10.13 -16.20 6.85
C ALA A 116 -9.56 -15.10 7.76
N ALA A 117 -8.44 -15.35 8.45
CA ALA A 117 -7.73 -14.36 9.26
C ALA A 117 -7.04 -13.25 8.45
N HIS A 118 -7.06 -13.34 7.11
CA HIS A 118 -6.49 -12.34 6.20
C HIS A 118 -7.56 -11.55 5.42
N ASP A 119 -8.85 -11.87 5.60
CA ASP A 119 -9.96 -11.14 4.99
C ASP A 119 -10.35 -9.92 5.85
N ALA A 120 -10.30 -8.72 5.26
CA ALA A 120 -10.58 -7.47 5.97
C ALA A 120 -12.02 -7.39 6.52
N THR A 121 -13.00 -7.96 5.81
CA THR A 121 -14.41 -8.00 6.20
C THR A 121 -14.58 -8.96 7.38
N LEU A 122 -13.99 -10.16 7.31
CA LEU A 122 -14.06 -11.14 8.39
C LEU A 122 -13.33 -10.67 9.65
N LEU A 123 -12.21 -9.96 9.51
CA LEU A 123 -11.51 -9.34 10.65
C LEU A 123 -12.39 -8.33 11.39
N LEU A 124 -13.09 -7.45 10.67
CA LEU A 124 -14.05 -6.52 11.28
C LEU A 124 -15.21 -7.27 11.95
N GLN A 125 -15.76 -8.30 11.31
CA GLN A 125 -16.82 -9.13 11.90
C GLN A 125 -16.36 -9.88 13.15
N ALA A 126 -15.08 -10.24 13.23
CA ALA A 126 -14.46 -10.82 14.42
C ALA A 126 -14.16 -9.78 15.54
N GLY A 127 -14.46 -8.50 15.30
CA GLY A 127 -14.30 -7.41 16.27
C GLY A 127 -12.93 -6.72 16.23
N HIS A 128 -12.10 -7.00 15.22
CA HIS A 128 -10.85 -6.27 15.04
C HIS A 128 -11.12 -4.90 14.42
N THR A 129 -11.00 -3.84 15.21
CA THR A 129 -11.16 -2.45 14.77
C THR A 129 -9.87 -1.65 14.93
N HIS A 130 -9.66 -0.65 14.08
CA HIS A 130 -8.60 0.34 14.19
C HIS A 130 -9.11 1.60 14.93
N PRO A 131 -8.30 2.21 15.81
CA PRO A 131 -8.71 3.37 16.62
C PRO A 131 -8.91 4.67 15.83
N THR A 132 -8.55 4.70 14.54
CA THR A 132 -8.71 5.87 13.67
C THR A 132 -9.72 5.58 12.57
N THR A 133 -10.26 6.64 11.98
CA THR A 133 -11.09 6.54 10.77
C THR A 133 -10.29 5.93 9.61
N ILE A 134 -10.86 4.89 8.99
CA ILE A 134 -10.36 4.29 7.75
C ILE A 134 -10.89 5.12 6.58
N LEU A 135 -10.04 5.45 5.60
CA LEU A 135 -10.44 6.14 4.37
C LEU A 135 -10.23 5.20 3.18
N VAL A 136 -11.27 5.02 2.37
CA VAL A 136 -11.26 4.21 1.15
C VAL A 136 -11.84 5.04 0.00
N ASP A 137 -11.17 5.00 -1.14
CA ASP A 137 -11.66 5.55 -2.40
C ASP A 137 -11.87 4.42 -3.41
N GLN A 138 -13.05 4.38 -4.01
CA GLN A 138 -13.41 3.42 -5.05
C GLN A 138 -13.82 4.15 -6.34
N GLY A 139 -13.21 3.79 -7.47
CA GLY A 139 -13.70 4.17 -8.79
C GLY A 139 -14.94 3.36 -9.19
N GLU A 140 -16.01 4.00 -9.64
CA GLU A 140 -17.26 3.30 -10.03
C GLU A 140 -17.20 2.71 -11.46
N ALA A 141 -16.19 3.08 -12.24
CA ALA A 141 -15.92 2.49 -13.56
C ALA A 141 -14.79 1.43 -13.51
N ASP A 142 -14.41 0.99 -12.30
CA ASP A 142 -13.42 -0.06 -12.09
C ASP A 142 -13.95 -1.41 -12.56
N GLN A 143 -13.25 -2.02 -13.52
CA GLN A 143 -13.61 -3.31 -14.09
C GLN A 143 -13.62 -4.49 -13.09
N PHE A 144 -13.00 -4.32 -11.92
CA PHE A 144 -12.93 -5.35 -10.87
C PHE A 144 -13.93 -5.11 -9.73
N LEU A 145 -14.73 -4.03 -9.81
CA LEU A 145 -15.64 -3.60 -8.74
C LEU A 145 -16.58 -4.71 -8.28
N ASP A 146 -17.32 -5.30 -9.21
CA ASP A 146 -18.35 -6.29 -8.88
C ASP A 146 -17.80 -7.70 -8.67
N ALA A 147 -16.73 -8.04 -9.38
CA ALA A 147 -16.19 -9.39 -9.40
C ALA A 147 -15.18 -9.66 -8.28
N GLN A 148 -14.43 -8.64 -7.84
CA GLN A 148 -13.31 -8.83 -6.91
C GLN A 148 -13.38 -7.89 -5.70
N LEU A 149 -13.58 -6.58 -5.90
CA LEU A 149 -13.38 -5.59 -4.84
C LEU A 149 -14.55 -5.50 -3.85
N GLN A 150 -15.78 -5.44 -4.37
CA GLN A 150 -17.03 -5.49 -3.61
C GLN A 150 -17.05 -4.64 -2.32
N PRO A 151 -16.75 -3.32 -2.39
CA PRO A 151 -16.51 -2.46 -1.23
C PRO A 151 -17.71 -2.34 -0.26
N TRP A 152 -18.91 -2.69 -0.70
CA TRP A 152 -20.11 -2.74 0.15
C TRP A 152 -20.00 -3.78 1.28
N HIS A 153 -19.24 -4.87 1.10
CA HIS A 153 -18.99 -5.84 2.17
C HIS A 153 -18.19 -5.21 3.32
N LEU A 154 -17.14 -4.46 2.98
CA LEU A 154 -16.36 -3.70 3.95
C LEU A 154 -17.21 -2.63 4.66
N GLU A 155 -18.03 -1.89 3.90
CA GLU A 155 -18.93 -0.87 4.45
C GLU A 155 -19.94 -1.46 5.46
N GLN A 156 -20.52 -2.62 5.13
CA GLN A 156 -21.43 -3.34 6.02
C GLN A 156 -20.72 -3.84 7.28
N ALA A 157 -19.55 -4.48 7.13
CA ALA A 157 -18.79 -5.01 8.25
C ALA A 157 -18.28 -3.90 9.18
N ALA A 158 -17.79 -2.79 8.64
CA ALA A 158 -17.35 -1.65 9.44
C ALA A 158 -18.49 -1.07 10.27
N ARG A 159 -19.68 -0.91 9.67
CA ARG A 159 -20.89 -0.47 10.38
C ARG A 159 -21.27 -1.43 11.52
N ALA A 160 -21.24 -2.73 11.26
CA ALA A 160 -21.59 -3.74 12.26
C ALA A 160 -20.59 -3.78 13.43
N ALA A 161 -19.29 -3.59 13.13
CA ALA A 161 -18.20 -3.60 14.10
C ALA A 161 -18.02 -2.27 14.85
N GLY A 162 -18.69 -1.20 14.44
CA GLY A 162 -18.48 0.15 14.98
C GLY A 162 -17.16 0.80 14.54
N GLN A 163 -16.55 0.30 13.46
CA GLN A 163 -15.37 0.91 12.84
C GLN A 163 -15.75 2.20 12.11
N GLU A 164 -15.08 3.30 12.41
CA GLU A 164 -15.20 4.51 11.61
C GLU A 164 -14.59 4.29 10.22
N LEU A 165 -15.40 4.44 9.18
CA LEU A 165 -15.03 4.27 7.78
C LEU A 165 -15.63 5.41 6.94
N ILE A 166 -14.77 6.07 6.17
CA ILE A 166 -15.15 6.98 5.09
C ILE A 166 -14.87 6.23 3.78
N LEU A 167 -15.93 5.75 3.13
CA LEU A 167 -15.84 5.11 1.81
C LEU A 167 -16.43 6.05 0.77
N ARG A 168 -15.57 6.63 -0.07
CA ARG A 168 -15.97 7.54 -1.14
C ARG A 168 -16.01 6.79 -2.47
N ARG A 169 -17.06 7.04 -3.26
CA ARG A 169 -17.28 6.45 -4.57
C ARG A 169 -17.13 7.53 -5.64
N HIS A 170 -16.38 7.25 -6.69
CA HIS A 170 -15.98 8.22 -7.70
C HIS A 170 -16.49 7.81 -9.08
N PRO A 171 -17.57 8.46 -9.58
CA PRO A 171 -18.11 8.18 -10.90
C PRO A 171 -17.07 8.35 -12.02
N GLY A 172 -16.95 7.36 -12.90
CA GLY A 172 -16.10 7.41 -14.08
C GLY A 172 -14.60 7.12 -13.85
N TYR A 173 -14.17 6.92 -12.60
CA TYR A 173 -12.80 6.52 -12.30
C TYR A 173 -12.61 5.01 -12.35
N ASP A 174 -11.44 4.59 -12.85
CA ASP A 174 -11.06 3.20 -13.07
C ASP A 174 -10.12 2.65 -11.98
N HIS A 175 -9.48 1.50 -12.24
CA HIS A 175 -8.53 0.84 -11.34
C HIS A 175 -7.08 1.39 -11.43
N SER A 176 -6.82 2.40 -12.26
CA SER A 176 -5.45 2.74 -12.66
C SER A 176 -4.76 3.68 -11.67
N TYR A 177 -3.45 3.88 -11.87
CA TYR A 177 -2.73 4.94 -11.14
C TYR A 177 -3.20 6.36 -11.49
N TRP A 178 -3.96 6.58 -12.57
CA TRP A 178 -4.60 7.88 -12.82
C TRP A 178 -5.68 8.17 -11.78
N PHE A 179 -6.45 7.16 -11.39
CA PHE A 179 -7.39 7.25 -10.29
C PHE A 179 -6.65 7.53 -8.97
N ILE A 180 -5.62 6.73 -8.65
CA ILE A 180 -4.83 6.93 -7.42
C ILE A 180 -4.24 8.34 -7.37
N GLN A 181 -3.60 8.80 -8.44
CA GLN A 181 -3.01 10.13 -8.53
C GLN A 181 -4.03 11.26 -8.30
N SER A 182 -5.29 11.06 -8.69
CA SER A 182 -6.34 12.06 -8.56
C SER A 182 -6.71 12.33 -7.09
N PHE A 183 -6.56 11.34 -6.21
CA PHE A 183 -6.99 11.42 -4.80
C PHE A 183 -5.86 11.21 -3.79
N ILE A 184 -4.62 10.94 -4.22
CA ILE A 184 -3.50 10.68 -3.31
C ILE A 184 -3.23 11.80 -2.30
N GLN A 185 -3.51 13.04 -2.68
CA GLN A 185 -3.33 14.18 -1.78
C GLN A 185 -4.23 14.07 -0.55
N ASP A 186 -5.49 13.65 -0.77
CA ASP A 186 -6.47 13.51 0.30
C ASP A 186 -6.02 12.41 1.27
N HIS A 187 -5.50 11.29 0.76
CA HIS A 187 -4.95 10.21 1.59
C HIS A 187 -3.76 10.67 2.42
N LEU A 188 -2.81 11.39 1.81
CA LEU A 188 -1.67 11.91 2.57
C LEU A 188 -2.08 12.99 3.58
N THR A 189 -3.10 13.79 3.27
CA THR A 189 -3.69 14.75 4.22
C THR A 189 -4.32 14.02 5.40
N HIS A 190 -5.13 12.99 5.13
CA HIS A 190 -5.78 12.14 6.12
C HIS A 190 -4.75 11.52 7.07
N HIS A 191 -3.73 10.87 6.53
CA HIS A 191 -2.67 10.27 7.35
C HIS A 191 -1.83 11.31 8.09
N ALA A 192 -1.47 12.43 7.47
CA ALA A 192 -0.72 13.50 8.14
C ALA A 192 -1.49 14.08 9.33
N ALA A 193 -2.82 14.21 9.24
CA ALA A 193 -3.67 14.68 10.34
C ALA A 193 -3.73 13.69 11.52
N ILE A 194 -3.49 12.40 11.27
CA ILE A 194 -3.40 11.36 12.29
C ILE A 194 -1.99 11.32 12.90
N LEU A 195 -0.96 11.34 12.05
CA LEU A 195 0.45 11.14 12.43
C LEU A 195 1.10 12.37 13.09
N ARG A 196 0.49 13.55 12.96
CA ARG A 196 0.94 14.79 13.62
C ARG A 196 0.34 15.01 15.01
N ARG A 197 -0.51 14.09 15.49
CA ARG A 197 -1.06 14.11 16.86
C ARG A 197 -0.04 13.54 17.83
#